data_AF-A0A7V5HMR8-F1
#
_entry.id   AF-A0A7V5HMR8-F1
#
_cell.length_a   1.000
_cell.length_b   1.000
_cell.length_c   1.000
_cell.angle_alpha   90.00
_cell.angle_beta   90.00
_cell.angle_gamma   90.00
#
_symmetry.space_group_name_H-M   'P 1'
#
loop_
_entity.id
_entity.type
_entity.pdbx_description
1 polymer ?
#
loop_
_entity_poly.entity_id
_entity_poly.type
_entity_poly.pdbx_seq_one_letter_code
_entity_poly.pdbx_strand_id
1 'polypeptide(L)'
;MRLVKYIVILGIAGGLLSATPTIDGTINPTGEGWQVASYNPDASGQAGADLDTLYYYMSSDSLYLAIKTQNSVSWDVAYGFGIDVNQEQDNGYVGDASTGTWDAWGRHLIFPNASPDYYAPDYEVYFWWEDQDGAITSVNLCTWTGSGWEYNSTDVMYAKSGDVNTGLIALEFRIPWSILGSPDRILVSTWIAGGGGSSAVDALP
;
A
#
# COMPACT_ATOMS: atom_id res chain seq x y z
N MET A 1 10.14 18.20 10.26
CA MET A 1 9.28 17.10 10.78
C MET A 1 7.86 17.38 10.30
N ARG A 2 7.45 16.80 9.17
CA ARG A 2 6.07 16.92 8.68
C ARG A 2 5.23 15.90 9.45
N LEU A 3 4.11 16.35 10.04
CA LEU A 3 3.12 15.47 10.65
C LEU A 3 2.52 14.60 9.53
N VAL A 4 2.72 13.28 9.60
CA VAL A 4 1.95 12.34 8.77
C VAL A 4 0.56 12.27 9.39
N LYS A 5 -0.48 12.63 8.61
CA LYS A 5 -1.88 12.50 9.01
C LYS A 5 -2.32 11.10 8.62
N TYR A 6 -3.02 10.34 9.46
CA TYR A 6 -3.55 9.00 9.13
C TYR A 6 -5.00 9.07 8.69
N ILE A 7 -5.46 8.06 7.92
CA ILE A 7 -6.87 7.89 7.58
C ILE A 7 -7.44 6.67 8.30
N VAL A 8 -8.60 6.87 8.91
CA VAL A 8 -9.36 5.82 9.59
C VAL A 8 -10.44 5.34 8.63
N ILE A 9 -10.36 4.08 8.19
CA ILE A 9 -11.42 3.43 7.42
C ILE A 9 -12.39 2.76 8.39
N LEU A 10 -13.63 3.26 8.44
CA LEU A 10 -14.74 2.67 9.20
C LEU A 10 -15.67 1.95 8.23
N GLY A 11 -15.68 0.62 8.27
CA GLY A 11 -16.59 -0.19 7.46
C GLY A 11 -18.03 -0.08 7.97
N ILE A 12 -18.92 0.51 7.18
CA ILE A 12 -20.36 0.33 7.34
C ILE A 12 -20.85 -0.44 6.11
N ALA A 13 -21.20 -1.70 6.29
CA ALA A 13 -21.83 -2.50 5.24
C ALA A 13 -23.25 -1.97 4.99
N GLY A 14 -23.39 -0.95 4.13
CA GLY A 14 -24.69 -0.40 3.80
C GLY A 14 -24.66 0.73 2.78
N GLY A 15 -24.84 0.39 1.50
CA GLY A 15 -25.18 1.37 0.47
C GLY A 15 -24.86 0.93 -0.96
N LEU A 16 -25.93 0.68 -1.74
CA LEU A 16 -25.97 0.39 -3.18
C LEU A 16 -25.17 -0.84 -3.65
N LEU A 17 -25.78 -1.66 -4.52
CA LEU A 17 -25.10 -2.73 -5.26
C LEU A 17 -24.07 -2.08 -6.19
N SER A 18 -22.92 -1.68 -5.64
CA SER A 18 -21.75 -1.36 -6.43
C SER A 18 -21.06 -2.67 -6.76
N ALA A 19 -20.68 -2.85 -8.03
CA ALA A 19 -19.98 -4.05 -8.46
C ALA A 19 -18.65 -4.15 -7.70
N THR A 20 -18.29 -5.35 -7.26
CA THR A 20 -16.95 -5.62 -6.72
C THR A 20 -15.90 -5.25 -7.77
N PRO A 21 -14.80 -4.59 -7.39
CA PRO A 21 -13.72 -4.29 -8.32
C PRO A 21 -13.20 -5.49 -9.09
N THR A 22 -12.95 -5.25 -10.38
CA THR A 22 -12.18 -6.17 -11.21
C THR A 22 -10.71 -5.80 -11.08
N ILE A 23 -9.84 -6.78 -10.85
CA ILE A 23 -8.39 -6.54 -10.83
C ILE A 23 -7.90 -6.63 -12.29
N ASP A 24 -7.86 -5.50 -13.00
CA ASP A 24 -7.52 -5.45 -14.42
C ASP A 24 -6.55 -4.33 -14.84
N GLY A 25 -6.11 -3.50 -13.90
CA GLY A 25 -5.20 -2.38 -14.11
C GLY A 25 -5.90 -1.07 -14.42
N THR A 26 -7.24 -1.04 -14.34
CA THR A 26 -8.09 0.12 -14.62
C THR A 26 -9.01 0.44 -13.44
N ILE A 27 -8.61 1.40 -12.63
CA ILE A 27 -9.43 1.84 -11.48
C ILE A 27 -10.60 2.70 -11.96
N ASN A 28 -11.82 2.16 -11.84
CA ASN A 28 -13.08 2.80 -12.19
C ASN A 28 -14.01 3.02 -10.96
N PRO A 29 -13.83 4.10 -10.17
CA PRO A 29 -14.58 4.27 -8.93
C PRO A 29 -16.09 4.40 -9.10
N THR A 30 -16.55 4.95 -10.23
CA THR A 30 -17.99 5.11 -10.49
C THR A 30 -18.65 3.79 -10.92
N GLY A 31 -17.92 2.91 -11.59
CA GLY A 31 -18.41 1.60 -12.05
C GLY A 31 -18.20 0.46 -11.06
N GLU A 32 -17.19 0.53 -10.20
CA GLU A 32 -16.65 -0.63 -9.47
C GLU A 32 -16.53 -0.44 -7.95
N GLY A 33 -17.23 0.52 -7.37
CA GLY A 33 -17.37 0.60 -5.91
C GLY A 33 -16.13 0.98 -5.12
N TRP A 34 -14.99 1.22 -5.79
CA TRP A 34 -13.80 1.79 -5.16
C TRP A 34 -14.15 3.05 -4.37
N GLN A 35 -13.73 3.06 -3.11
CA GLN A 35 -13.79 4.21 -2.24
C GLN A 35 -12.43 4.89 -2.23
N VAL A 36 -12.41 6.22 -2.27
CA VAL A 36 -11.17 6.98 -2.05
C VAL A 36 -10.84 6.92 -0.56
N ALA A 37 -9.70 6.31 -0.21
CA ALA A 37 -9.15 6.42 1.14
C ALA A 37 -8.49 7.79 1.30
N SER A 38 -7.56 8.10 0.40
CA SER A 38 -6.64 9.23 0.50
C SER A 38 -6.28 9.75 -0.87
N TYR A 39 -5.98 11.03 -1.01
CA TYR A 39 -5.51 11.57 -2.27
C TYR A 39 -4.62 12.79 -2.05
N ASN A 40 -3.66 12.98 -2.95
CA ASN A 40 -2.79 14.14 -3.05
C ASN A 40 -2.96 14.78 -4.44
N PRO A 41 -3.75 15.86 -4.55
CA PRO A 41 -4.00 16.51 -5.83
C PRO A 41 -2.79 17.32 -6.34
N ASP A 42 -1.76 17.50 -5.52
CA ASP A 42 -0.57 18.26 -5.86
C ASP A 42 0.57 17.30 -6.19
N ALA A 43 1.22 17.49 -7.34
CA ALA A 43 2.39 16.69 -7.71
C ALA A 43 3.47 16.73 -6.62
N SER A 44 4.00 15.58 -6.23
CA SER A 44 5.05 15.44 -5.21
C SER A 44 6.37 16.11 -5.62
N GLY A 45 6.50 16.48 -6.90
CA GLY A 45 7.73 16.97 -7.53
C GLY A 45 8.66 15.83 -7.98
N GLN A 46 8.27 14.58 -7.75
CA GLN A 46 9.00 13.39 -8.15
C GLN A 46 8.38 12.79 -9.41
N ALA A 47 8.90 13.15 -10.58
CA ALA A 47 8.26 12.83 -11.86
C ALA A 47 7.99 11.33 -12.11
N GLY A 48 8.75 10.41 -11.51
CA GLY A 48 8.52 8.96 -11.60
C GLY A 48 8.11 8.28 -10.30
N ALA A 49 7.75 9.06 -9.28
CA ALA A 49 7.34 8.58 -7.97
C ALA A 49 6.31 9.53 -7.33
N ASP A 50 5.16 9.70 -7.99
CA ASP A 50 4.12 10.68 -7.63
C ASP A 50 2.80 9.95 -7.34
N LEU A 51 2.44 9.80 -6.07
CA LEU A 51 1.17 9.20 -5.65
C LEU A 51 0.03 10.19 -5.78
N ASP A 52 -1.03 9.77 -6.47
CA ASP A 52 -2.24 10.57 -6.65
C ASP A 52 -3.31 10.18 -5.65
N THR A 53 -3.73 8.92 -5.65
CA THR A 53 -4.90 8.48 -4.87
C THR A 53 -4.72 7.05 -4.41
N LEU A 54 -5.00 6.80 -3.13
CA LEU A 54 -5.21 5.48 -2.56
C LEU A 54 -6.71 5.18 -2.52
N TYR A 55 -7.08 4.03 -3.07
CA TYR A 55 -8.43 3.50 -3.08
C TYR A 55 -8.52 2.20 -2.27
N TYR A 56 -9.72 1.92 -1.77
CA TYR A 56 -10.02 0.66 -1.13
C TYR A 56 -11.42 0.16 -1.50
N TYR A 57 -11.63 -1.13 -1.34
CA TYR A 57 -12.95 -1.75 -1.30
C TYR A 57 -12.90 -2.96 -0.36
N MET A 58 -13.96 -3.19 0.41
CA MET A 58 -14.07 -4.35 1.28
C MET A 58 -15.25 -5.20 0.81
N SER A 59 -14.94 -6.43 0.42
CA SER A 59 -15.94 -7.44 0.11
C SER A 59 -16.17 -8.35 1.31
N SER A 60 -17.03 -9.36 1.18
CA SER A 60 -17.20 -10.39 2.21
C SER A 60 -16.01 -11.33 2.35
N ASP A 61 -15.09 -11.40 1.37
CA ASP A 61 -14.02 -12.41 1.34
C ASP A 61 -12.60 -11.84 1.22
N SER A 62 -12.45 -10.57 0.83
CA SER A 62 -11.16 -9.94 0.56
C SER A 62 -11.17 -8.42 0.81
N LEU A 63 -9.99 -7.91 1.19
CA LEU A 63 -9.61 -6.50 1.05
C LEU A 63 -9.14 -6.25 -0.37
N TYR A 64 -9.57 -5.15 -0.96
CA TYR A 64 -9.08 -4.63 -2.23
C TYR A 64 -8.41 -3.29 -1.97
N LEU A 65 -7.22 -3.11 -2.52
CA LEU A 65 -6.47 -1.85 -2.46
C LEU A 65 -6.02 -1.48 -3.86
N ALA A 66 -5.99 -0.19 -4.13
CA ALA A 66 -5.47 0.31 -5.39
C ALA A 66 -4.84 1.68 -5.24
N ILE A 67 -3.87 1.99 -6.11
CA ILE A 67 -3.29 3.33 -6.21
C ILE A 67 -3.36 3.84 -7.64
N LYS A 68 -3.56 5.16 -7.75
CA LYS A 68 -3.21 5.92 -8.94
C LYS A 68 -1.95 6.74 -8.68
N THR A 69 -1.18 6.95 -9.72
CA THR A 69 -0.03 7.84 -9.71
C THR A 69 -0.23 8.99 -10.71
N GLN A 70 0.58 10.04 -10.54
CA GLN A 70 0.75 11.15 -11.47
C GLN A 70 2.09 11.07 -12.20
N ASN A 71 2.66 9.87 -12.32
CA ASN A 71 3.96 9.68 -12.94
C ASN A 71 3.97 10.20 -14.39
N SER A 72 5.04 10.91 -14.73
CA SER A 72 5.32 11.46 -16.06
C SER A 72 6.62 10.91 -16.66
N VAL A 73 7.39 10.15 -15.87
CA VAL A 73 8.55 9.36 -16.31
C VAL A 73 8.58 8.02 -15.58
N SER A 74 9.25 7.01 -16.15
CA SER A 74 9.47 5.71 -15.51
C SER A 74 10.78 5.70 -14.73
N TRP A 75 10.77 5.18 -13.49
CA TRP A 75 11.93 4.97 -12.62
C TRP A 75 11.86 3.60 -11.94
N ASP A 76 13.03 3.08 -11.56
CA ASP A 76 13.15 1.89 -10.72
C ASP A 76 12.73 2.21 -9.28
N VAL A 77 11.51 1.79 -8.92
CA VAL A 77 10.90 2.13 -7.63
C VAL A 77 10.07 0.98 -7.08
N ALA A 78 9.96 0.96 -5.76
CA ALA A 78 9.03 0.10 -5.04
C ALA A 78 7.77 0.87 -4.63
N TYR A 79 6.63 0.25 -4.86
CA TYR A 79 5.34 0.64 -4.31
C TYR A 79 5.05 -0.25 -3.10
N GLY A 80 5.05 0.36 -1.92
CA GLY A 80 4.80 -0.31 -0.65
C GLY A 80 3.44 0.01 -0.07
N PHE A 81 2.89 -0.95 0.66
CA PHE A 81 1.64 -0.83 1.42
C PHE A 81 1.88 -1.42 2.80
N GLY A 82 1.53 -0.67 3.84
CA GLY A 82 1.46 -1.16 5.21
C GLY A 82 0.00 -1.38 5.56
N ILE A 83 -0.30 -2.51 6.18
CA ILE A 83 -1.64 -2.89 6.59
C ILE A 83 -1.56 -3.31 8.05
N ASP A 84 -2.24 -2.55 8.90
CA ASP A 84 -2.35 -2.79 10.33
C ASP A 84 -3.78 -3.28 10.62
N VAL A 85 -3.86 -4.49 11.15
CA VAL A 85 -5.12 -5.17 11.51
C VAL A 85 -5.28 -5.29 13.02
N ASN A 86 -4.23 -5.00 13.79
CA ASN A 86 -4.27 -4.97 15.24
C ASN A 86 -3.56 -3.71 15.81
N GLN A 87 -4.38 -2.71 16.14
CA GLN A 87 -3.93 -1.42 16.70
C GLN A 87 -3.70 -1.45 18.23
N GLU A 88 -3.40 -2.61 18.80
CA GLU A 88 -2.93 -2.73 20.17
C GLU A 88 -1.48 -2.22 20.28
N GLN A 89 -1.14 -1.68 21.45
CA GLN A 89 0.23 -1.22 21.71
C GLN A 89 1.22 -2.39 21.55
N ASP A 90 2.38 -2.10 20.96
CA ASP A 90 3.49 -3.03 20.75
C ASP A 90 3.16 -4.24 19.83
N ASN A 91 2.10 -4.12 19.02
CA ASN A 91 1.86 -5.04 17.90
C ASN A 91 2.37 -4.44 16.59
N GLY A 92 2.76 -5.28 15.63
CA GLY A 92 3.19 -4.85 14.30
C GLY A 92 4.62 -4.29 14.21
N TYR A 93 4.99 -3.91 12.98
CA TYR A 93 6.28 -3.31 12.66
C TYR A 93 6.25 -1.80 12.82
N VAL A 94 7.27 -1.23 13.48
CA VAL A 94 7.39 0.22 13.70
C VAL A 94 8.64 0.83 13.08
N GLY A 95 9.59 -0.01 12.67
CA GLY A 95 10.92 0.39 12.25
C GLY A 95 11.79 0.96 13.37
N ASP A 96 13.09 0.68 13.33
CA ASP A 96 14.05 1.27 14.26
C ASP A 96 15.41 1.45 13.59
N ALA A 97 15.68 2.70 13.22
CA ALA A 97 16.94 3.09 12.59
C ALA A 97 18.16 2.91 13.51
N SER A 98 17.96 2.87 14.83
CA SER A 98 19.07 2.71 15.79
C SER A 98 19.52 1.26 15.93
N THR A 99 18.62 0.30 15.65
CA THR A 99 18.92 -1.14 15.69
C THR A 99 19.09 -1.75 14.30
N GLY A 100 18.88 -0.95 13.23
CA GLY A 100 18.93 -1.42 11.85
C GLY A 100 17.73 -2.30 11.49
N THR A 101 16.61 -2.11 12.18
CA THR A 101 15.36 -2.84 11.93
C THR A 101 14.62 -2.17 10.78
N TRP A 102 14.79 -2.75 9.60
CA TRP A 102 14.22 -2.27 8.34
C TRP A 102 12.93 -3.01 7.99
N ASP A 103 12.20 -2.42 7.06
CA ASP A 103 10.93 -2.98 6.60
C ASP A 103 11.15 -4.26 5.78
N ALA A 104 10.07 -4.87 5.29
CA ALA A 104 10.14 -6.18 4.67
C ALA A 104 11.07 -6.26 3.47
N TRP A 105 11.28 -5.15 2.75
CA TRP A 105 12.22 -5.11 1.63
C TRP A 105 13.47 -4.26 1.92
N GLY A 106 13.76 -4.01 3.20
CA GLY A 106 14.98 -3.35 3.64
C GLY A 106 15.04 -1.84 3.39
N ARG A 107 13.88 -1.16 3.34
CA ARG A 107 13.80 0.31 3.30
C ARG A 107 13.69 0.89 4.71
N HIS A 108 14.06 2.16 4.83
CA HIS A 108 14.07 2.92 6.08
C HIS A 108 12.71 3.57 6.31
N LEU A 109 11.69 2.73 6.49
CA LEU A 109 10.33 3.12 6.82
C LEU A 109 10.17 3.05 8.34
N ILE A 110 9.59 4.11 8.92
CA ILE A 110 9.36 4.21 10.37
C ILE A 110 7.91 4.63 10.55
N PHE A 111 7.17 3.83 11.30
CA PHE A 111 5.75 4.03 11.54
C PHE A 111 5.52 4.59 12.94
N PRO A 112 4.76 5.69 13.08
CA PRO A 112 4.52 6.28 14.39
C PRO A 112 3.57 5.42 15.22
N ASN A 113 4.14 4.69 16.18
CA ASN A 113 3.39 3.84 17.09
C ASN A 113 3.05 4.59 18.38
N ALA A 114 2.00 5.42 18.36
CA ALA A 114 1.62 6.23 19.51
C ALA A 114 0.10 6.33 19.70
N SER A 115 -0.31 6.41 20.97
CA SER A 115 -1.70 6.67 21.37
C SER A 115 -2.24 7.97 20.76
N PRO A 116 -3.54 8.05 20.41
CA PRO A 116 -4.59 7.03 20.61
C PRO A 116 -4.73 6.02 19.46
N ASP A 117 -4.09 6.28 18.32
CA ASP A 117 -4.18 5.44 17.13
C ASP A 117 -2.77 4.95 16.78
N TYR A 118 -2.42 3.81 17.35
CA TYR A 118 -1.20 3.08 17.03
C TYR A 118 -1.28 2.62 15.57
N TYR A 119 -0.26 2.94 14.78
CA TYR A 119 -0.09 2.40 13.44
C TYR A 119 1.24 1.68 13.36
N ALA A 120 1.15 0.36 13.30
CA ALA A 120 2.26 -0.54 13.22
C ALA A 120 1.85 -1.71 12.32
N PRO A 121 2.21 -1.68 11.03
CA PRO A 121 1.77 -2.70 10.08
C PRO A 121 2.07 -4.13 10.53
N ASP A 122 1.03 -4.97 10.56
CA ASP A 122 1.17 -6.42 10.70
C ASP A 122 1.59 -7.05 9.37
N TYR A 123 1.23 -6.40 8.26
CA TYR A 123 1.55 -6.84 6.91
C TYR A 123 2.14 -5.70 6.09
N GLU A 124 3.08 -6.07 5.22
CA GLU A 124 3.54 -5.20 4.14
C GLU A 124 3.31 -5.88 2.79
N VAL A 125 2.82 -5.13 1.80
CA VAL A 125 2.79 -5.59 0.42
C VAL A 125 3.68 -4.71 -0.41
N TYR A 126 4.56 -5.33 -1.18
CA TYR A 126 5.50 -4.63 -2.02
C TYR A 126 5.41 -5.07 -3.47
N PHE A 127 5.56 -4.09 -4.37
CA PHE A 127 5.66 -4.28 -5.81
C PHE A 127 6.88 -3.51 -6.32
N TRP A 128 7.80 -4.20 -7.01
CA TRP A 128 8.92 -3.56 -7.69
C TRP A 128 8.53 -3.26 -9.12
N TRP A 129 8.59 -1.99 -9.50
CA TRP A 129 8.47 -1.56 -10.88
C TRP A 129 9.87 -1.42 -11.50
N GLU A 130 10.10 -2.15 -12.58
CA GLU A 130 11.33 -2.08 -13.36
C GLU A 130 11.13 -1.09 -14.52
N ASP A 131 11.96 -0.05 -14.58
CA ASP A 131 11.77 1.07 -15.48
C ASP A 131 11.84 0.68 -16.96
N GLN A 132 12.81 -0.16 -17.29
CA GLN A 132 13.17 -0.63 -18.62
C GLN A 132 12.15 -1.63 -19.17
N ASP A 133 11.49 -2.37 -18.29
CA ASP A 133 10.45 -3.33 -18.68
C ASP A 133 9.07 -2.67 -18.71
N GLY A 134 8.88 -1.55 -17.99
CA GLY A 134 7.58 -0.93 -17.81
C GLY A 134 6.60 -1.91 -17.15
N ALA A 135 7.10 -2.67 -16.19
CA ALA A 135 6.39 -3.81 -15.59
C ALA A 135 6.74 -4.00 -14.13
N ILE A 136 5.84 -4.70 -13.42
CA ILE A 136 6.12 -5.20 -12.09
C ILE A 136 6.87 -6.52 -12.23
N THR A 137 8.10 -6.60 -11.70
CA THR A 137 8.95 -7.81 -11.81
C THR A 137 9.08 -8.57 -10.50
N SER A 138 8.69 -7.98 -9.37
CA SER A 138 8.67 -8.64 -8.06
C SER A 138 7.48 -8.20 -7.23
N VAL A 139 6.87 -9.14 -6.52
CA VAL A 139 5.75 -8.91 -5.59
C VAL A 139 5.91 -9.79 -4.35
N ASN A 140 5.68 -9.22 -3.17
CA ASN A 140 5.58 -9.99 -1.93
C ASN A 140 4.49 -9.43 -1.02
N LEU A 141 3.70 -10.33 -0.43
CA LEU A 141 2.99 -10.08 0.82
C LEU A 141 3.87 -10.59 1.96
N CYS A 142 4.19 -9.72 2.88
CA CYS A 142 5.10 -9.95 3.99
C CYS A 142 4.33 -9.85 5.30
N THR A 143 4.50 -10.83 6.19
CA THR A 143 3.85 -10.85 7.51
C THR A 143 4.88 -10.60 8.59
N TRP A 144 4.60 -9.66 9.49
CA TRP A 144 5.45 -9.41 10.65
C TRP A 144 5.27 -10.52 11.68
N THR A 145 6.38 -11.05 12.17
CA THR A 145 6.42 -12.18 13.13
C THR A 145 6.74 -11.74 14.56
N GLY A 146 6.90 -10.43 14.80
CA GLY A 146 7.43 -9.88 16.05
C GLY A 146 8.95 -9.72 16.09
N SER A 147 9.69 -10.39 15.20
CA SER A 147 11.16 -10.30 15.13
C SER A 147 11.73 -10.20 13.71
N GLY A 148 10.87 -10.21 12.70
CA GLY A 148 11.24 -10.26 11.29
C GLY A 148 10.03 -10.51 10.40
N TRP A 149 10.29 -10.73 9.12
CA TRP A 149 9.27 -10.87 8.09
C TRP A 149 9.22 -12.28 7.52
N GLU A 150 8.01 -12.80 7.36
CA GLU A 150 7.71 -13.99 6.57
C GLU A 150 7.22 -13.56 5.18
N TYR A 151 7.76 -14.14 4.10
CA TYR A 151 7.54 -13.69 2.73
C TYR A 151 6.67 -14.67 1.94
N ASN A 152 5.52 -14.21 1.46
CA ASN A 152 4.58 -14.98 0.65
C ASN A 152 4.25 -14.23 -0.65
N SER A 153 4.83 -14.66 -1.78
CA SER A 153 4.58 -14.03 -3.09
C SER A 153 3.37 -14.58 -3.84
N THR A 154 2.91 -15.80 -3.52
CA THR A 154 1.85 -16.50 -4.27
C THR A 154 0.44 -15.97 -4.03
N ASP A 155 0.26 -15.13 -3.02
CA ASP A 155 -1.06 -14.86 -2.45
C ASP A 155 -1.66 -13.52 -2.88
N VAL A 156 -0.92 -12.74 -3.69
CA VAL A 156 -1.34 -11.42 -4.15
C VAL A 156 -1.81 -11.50 -5.60
N MET A 157 -3.13 -11.43 -5.80
CA MET A 157 -3.71 -11.18 -7.12
C MET A 157 -3.67 -9.69 -7.40
N TYR A 158 -2.99 -9.29 -8.47
CA TYR A 158 -2.82 -7.89 -8.84
C TYR A 158 -2.92 -7.65 -10.35
N ALA A 159 -3.17 -6.41 -10.72
CA ALA A 159 -3.08 -5.91 -12.07
C ALA A 159 -2.54 -4.47 -12.07
N LYS A 160 -1.98 -4.05 -13.19
CA LYS A 160 -1.35 -2.74 -13.31
C LYS A 160 -1.60 -2.12 -14.69
N SER A 161 -1.40 -0.82 -14.79
CA SER A 161 -1.22 -0.10 -16.05
C SER A 161 -0.02 0.84 -15.96
N GLY A 162 0.41 1.37 -17.12
CA GLY A 162 1.65 2.13 -17.26
C GLY A 162 2.66 1.43 -18.16
N ASP A 163 3.74 2.13 -18.48
CA ASP A 163 4.75 1.71 -19.45
C ASP A 163 6.14 2.30 -19.16
N VAL A 164 7.11 1.98 -20.02
CA VAL A 164 8.50 2.46 -19.93
C VAL A 164 8.66 3.98 -20.05
N ASN A 165 7.67 4.70 -20.57
CA ASN A 165 7.77 6.14 -20.78
C ASN A 165 7.19 6.92 -19.61
N THR A 166 6.13 6.39 -19.00
CA THR A 166 5.33 7.09 -17.98
C THR A 166 5.50 6.50 -16.60
N GLY A 167 6.01 5.28 -16.47
CA GLY A 167 6.03 4.54 -15.21
C GLY A 167 4.69 3.87 -14.93
N LEU A 168 4.54 3.35 -13.71
CA LEU A 168 3.27 2.78 -13.23
C LEU A 168 2.22 3.89 -13.15
N ILE A 169 1.00 3.65 -13.64
CA ILE A 169 -0.13 4.60 -13.62
C ILE A 169 -1.23 4.15 -12.67
N ALA A 170 -1.57 2.86 -12.71
CA ALA A 170 -2.49 2.27 -11.76
C ALA A 170 -1.96 0.91 -11.30
N LEU A 171 -2.23 0.60 -10.04
CA LEU A 171 -1.99 -0.70 -9.44
C LEU A 171 -3.21 -1.08 -8.62
N GLU A 172 -3.73 -2.27 -8.84
CA GLU A 172 -4.85 -2.85 -8.12
C GLU A 172 -4.44 -4.21 -7.60
N PHE A 173 -4.82 -4.54 -6.37
CA PHE A 173 -4.63 -5.87 -5.84
C PHE A 173 -5.67 -6.21 -4.79
N ARG A 174 -5.78 -7.51 -4.48
CA ARG A 174 -6.64 -7.99 -3.40
C ARG A 174 -5.90 -8.97 -2.50
N ILE A 175 -6.30 -8.98 -1.23
CA ILE A 175 -5.83 -9.90 -0.20
C ILE A 175 -7.05 -10.58 0.44
N PRO A 176 -7.14 -11.92 0.41
CA PRO A 176 -8.20 -12.64 1.10
C PRO A 176 -8.22 -12.38 2.61
N TRP A 177 -9.41 -12.27 3.20
CA TRP A 177 -9.58 -12.13 4.64
C TRP A 177 -9.09 -13.35 5.43
N SER A 178 -9.00 -14.51 4.80
CA SER A 178 -8.39 -15.70 5.40
C SER A 178 -6.90 -15.52 5.72
N ILE A 179 -6.24 -14.54 5.08
CA ILE A 179 -4.86 -14.17 5.38
C ILE A 179 -4.84 -13.10 6.47
N LEU A 180 -5.65 -12.05 6.34
CA LEU A 180 -5.64 -10.90 7.25
C LEU A 180 -6.39 -11.13 8.57
N GLY A 181 -7.12 -12.24 8.72
CA GLY A 181 -7.85 -12.58 9.95
C GLY A 181 -9.23 -11.96 10.11
N SER A 182 -9.74 -11.22 9.11
CA SER A 182 -11.06 -10.55 9.14
C SER A 182 -11.26 -9.56 10.30
N PRO A 183 -10.39 -8.54 10.46
CA PRO A 183 -10.49 -7.59 11.57
C PRO A 183 -11.69 -6.64 11.44
N ASP A 184 -12.16 -6.10 12.56
CA ASP A 184 -13.23 -5.09 12.60
C ASP A 184 -12.77 -3.70 12.12
N ARG A 185 -11.46 -3.42 12.20
CA ARG A 185 -10.82 -2.16 11.81
C ARG A 185 -9.50 -2.46 11.11
N ILE A 186 -9.22 -1.69 10.06
CA ILE A 186 -7.96 -1.76 9.32
C ILE A 186 -7.43 -0.35 9.12
N LEU A 187 -6.14 -0.16 9.35
CA LEU A 187 -5.41 1.02 8.92
C LEU A 187 -4.48 0.65 7.77
N VAL A 188 -4.41 1.51 6.77
CA VAL A 188 -3.56 1.29 5.58
C VAL A 188 -2.79 2.56 5.30
N SER A 189 -1.54 2.43 4.90
CA SER A 189 -0.78 3.51 4.26
C SER A 189 -0.01 2.94 3.08
N THR A 190 0.27 3.77 2.09
CA THR A 190 1.07 3.41 0.92
C THR A 190 2.18 4.43 0.70
N TRP A 191 3.26 4.00 0.07
CA TRP A 191 4.41 4.84 -0.23
C TRP A 191 5.13 4.38 -1.49
N ILE A 192 5.93 5.29 -2.04
CA ILE A 192 6.91 4.99 -3.07
C ILE A 192 8.31 5.20 -2.49
N ALA A 193 9.20 4.24 -2.73
CA ALA A 193 10.61 4.29 -2.32
C ALA A 193 11.51 3.77 -3.45
N GLY A 194 12.82 3.99 -3.33
CA GLY A 194 13.81 3.41 -4.24
C GLY A 194 14.14 1.95 -3.91
N GLY A 195 15.35 1.51 -4.24
CA GLY A 195 15.89 0.19 -3.87
C GLY A 195 16.15 0.02 -2.36
N GLY A 196 16.80 -1.08 -1.98
CA GLY A 196 17.16 -1.36 -0.58
C GLY A 196 17.98 -0.22 0.05
N GLY A 197 17.71 0.09 1.33
CA GLY A 197 18.34 1.18 2.08
C GLY A 197 17.82 2.59 1.77
N SER A 198 16.78 2.71 0.93
CA SER A 198 16.13 3.99 0.64
C SER A 198 15.01 4.32 1.64
N SER A 199 14.56 5.58 1.65
CA SER A 199 13.35 6.02 2.37
C SER A 199 12.24 6.33 1.37
N ALA A 200 11.00 6.45 1.87
CA ALA A 200 9.88 6.92 1.07
C ALA A 200 10.15 8.33 0.50
N VAL A 201 9.88 8.50 -0.79
CA VAL A 201 9.95 9.79 -1.49
C VAL A 201 8.58 10.43 -1.65
N ASP A 202 7.53 9.61 -1.58
CA ASP A 202 6.13 10.04 -1.52
C ASP A 202 5.29 9.00 -0.75
N ALA A 203 4.20 9.44 -0.13
CA ALA A 203 3.34 8.58 0.68
C ALA A 203 1.91 9.13 0.82
N LEU A 204 0.95 8.20 0.87
CA LEU A 204 -0.44 8.48 1.23
C LEU A 204 -0.83 7.68 2.48
N PRO A 205 -1.51 8.31 3.45
CA PRO A 205 -2.11 7.62 4.59
C PRO A 205 -3.44 6.97 4.26
#